data_AF-A0A401H2Q6-F1
#
_entry.id   AF-A0A401H2Q6-F1
#
_cell.length_a   1.000
_cell.length_b   1.000
_cell.length_c   1.000
_cell.angle_alpha   90.00
_cell.angle_beta   90.00
_cell.angle_gamma   90.00
#
_symmetry.space_group_name_H-M   'P 1'
#
loop_
_entity.id
_entity.type
_entity.pdbx_description
1 polymer ?
#
loop_
_entity_poly.entity_id
_entity_poly.type
_entity_poly.pdbx_seq_one_letter_code
_entity_poly.pdbx_strand_id
1 'polypeptide(L)'
;MIDYAPLYQSHLIFGLLEATTEEKIPERVLLRHTTAGALVVSSHNLSLILRKWWSHIPEMRKQDIGALQRWSERVQATLEQAQALLMIKIPRPDRSPFRIAGVQRDVVSGIIYAVAAIGEAVTSSRRQFLLPIMKGLDWRFILNRIVESVYCSHSRAERVRTRIREYLQAVHPRERGTGTQPVHYGSVYAGCTCQYSRPSLDAAVSALSNGQIPVIAISYLNLTVDVPKMICSTVTDTPYVAVSHVWVDG
;
A
#
# COMPACT_ATOMS: atom_id res chain seq x y z
N MET A 1 -13.70 2.56 18.05
CA MET A 1 -12.57 1.59 18.10
C MET A 1 -12.40 0.82 16.79
N ILE A 2 -13.44 0.73 15.94
CA ILE A 2 -13.39 0.11 14.60
C ILE A 2 -12.50 0.92 13.63
N ASP A 3 -12.35 2.22 13.87
CA ASP A 3 -11.65 3.17 12.97
C ASP A 3 -10.12 3.01 12.96
N TYR A 4 -9.56 2.17 13.84
CA TYR A 4 -8.12 2.01 13.94
C TYR A 4 -7.53 1.07 12.87
N ALA A 5 -8.32 0.15 12.31
CA ALA A 5 -7.83 -0.84 11.36
C ALA A 5 -7.35 -0.23 10.02
N PRO A 6 -8.09 0.68 9.35
CA PRO A 6 -7.63 1.32 8.13
C PRO A 6 -6.39 2.20 8.36
N LEU A 7 -6.37 2.96 9.46
CA LEU A 7 -5.22 3.79 9.85
C LEU A 7 -3.98 2.91 10.07
N TYR A 8 -4.14 1.79 10.76
CA TYR A 8 -3.06 0.85 11.04
C TYR A 8 -2.54 0.19 9.76
N GLN A 9 -3.42 -0.19 8.83
CA GLN A 9 -3.03 -0.69 7.51
C GLN A 9 -2.25 0.36 6.72
N SER A 10 -2.75 1.61 6.68
CA SER A 10 -2.10 2.71 5.98
C SER A 10 -0.71 2.97 6.56
N HIS A 11 -0.58 3.03 7.88
CA HIS A 11 0.70 3.20 8.55
C HIS A 11 1.71 2.09 8.21
N LEU A 12 1.29 0.83 8.21
CA LEU A 12 2.18 -0.30 7.90
C LEU A 12 2.59 -0.38 6.41
N ILE A 13 1.82 0.20 5.50
CA ILE A 13 2.08 0.11 4.05
C ILE A 13 2.61 1.43 3.51
N PHE A 14 1.81 2.49 3.57
CA PHE A 14 2.20 3.82 3.12
C PHE A 14 3.29 4.37 4.03
N GLY A 15 3.09 4.35 5.35
CA GLY A 15 4.09 4.87 6.30
C GLY A 15 5.46 4.20 6.13
N LEU A 16 5.49 2.87 5.96
CA LEU A 16 6.72 2.13 5.70
C LEU A 16 7.40 2.55 4.39
N LEU A 17 6.64 2.64 3.29
CA LEU A 17 7.19 3.01 1.99
C LEU A 17 7.63 4.47 1.97
N GLU A 18 6.81 5.40 2.44
CA GLU A 18 7.12 6.84 2.48
C GLU A 18 8.36 7.12 3.33
N ALA A 19 8.48 6.48 4.50
CA ALA A 19 9.67 6.61 5.35
C ALA A 19 10.91 5.98 4.70
N THR A 20 10.74 4.92 3.90
CA THR A 20 11.86 4.31 3.16
C THR A 20 12.31 5.19 2.00
N THR A 21 11.37 5.74 1.24
CA THR A 21 11.66 6.50 0.01
C THR A 21 11.88 7.99 0.25
N GLU A 22 11.56 8.50 1.45
CA GLU A 22 11.51 9.93 1.79
C GLU A 22 10.63 10.75 0.84
N GLU A 23 9.58 10.12 0.32
CA GLU A 23 8.66 10.71 -0.64
C GLU A 23 7.23 10.37 -0.28
N LYS A 24 6.31 11.31 -0.48
CA LYS A 24 4.88 11.04 -0.37
C LYS A 24 4.41 10.19 -1.52
N ILE A 25 3.64 9.15 -1.20
CA ILE A 25 3.14 8.20 -2.20
C ILE A 25 1.63 8.44 -2.37
N PRO A 26 1.19 8.99 -3.51
CA PRO A 26 -0.23 9.19 -3.75
C PRO A 26 -0.99 7.86 -3.67
N GLU A 27 -2.15 7.85 -3.03
CA GLU A 27 -2.97 6.64 -2.85
C GLU A 27 -3.22 5.90 -4.17
N ARG A 28 -3.51 6.63 -5.26
CA ARG A 28 -3.72 6.07 -6.61
C ARG A 28 -2.56 5.21 -7.14
N VAL A 29 -1.36 5.33 -6.57
CA VAL A 29 -0.21 4.53 -6.95
C VAL A 29 -0.29 3.14 -6.33
N LEU A 30 -0.75 3.03 -5.08
CA LEU A 30 -0.81 1.78 -4.34
C LEU A 30 -2.22 1.17 -4.29
N LEU A 31 -3.27 1.94 -4.51
CA LEU A 31 -4.65 1.47 -4.47
C LEU A 31 -5.19 1.25 -5.88
N ARG A 32 -5.95 0.18 -6.07
CA ARG A 32 -6.66 -0.14 -7.31
C ARG A 32 -8.05 -0.68 -7.04
N HIS A 33 -8.97 -0.37 -7.94
CA HIS A 33 -10.27 -1.04 -7.96
C HIS A 33 -10.11 -2.46 -8.54
N THR A 34 -10.74 -3.43 -7.89
CA THR A 34 -10.95 -4.77 -8.44
C THR A 34 -12.03 -4.71 -9.54
N THR A 35 -12.18 -5.78 -10.31
CA THR A 35 -13.29 -5.92 -11.27
C THR A 35 -14.67 -5.85 -10.60
N ALA A 36 -14.73 -6.14 -9.30
CA ALA A 36 -15.94 -6.01 -8.47
C ALA A 36 -16.11 -4.60 -7.86
N GLY A 37 -15.29 -3.62 -8.23
CA GLY A 37 -15.36 -2.24 -7.74
C GLY A 37 -14.70 -2.01 -6.37
N ALA A 38 -14.31 -3.06 -5.63
CA ALA A 38 -13.67 -2.91 -4.34
C ALA A 38 -12.27 -2.29 -4.46
N LEU A 39 -11.95 -1.32 -3.60
CA LEU A 39 -10.63 -0.68 -3.52
C LEU A 39 -9.67 -1.56 -2.70
N VAL A 40 -8.55 -1.96 -3.30
CA VAL A 40 -7.55 -2.84 -2.67
C VAL A 40 -6.14 -2.28 -2.82
N VAL A 41 -5.27 -2.57 -1.86
CA VAL A 41 -3.84 -2.33 -2.01
C VAL A 41 -3.28 -3.29 -3.07
N SER A 42 -2.53 -2.74 -4.01
CA SER A 42 -1.94 -3.43 -5.15
C SER A 42 -0.42 -3.25 -5.16
N SER A 43 0.29 -4.34 -5.42
CA SER A 43 1.74 -4.31 -5.64
C SER A 43 2.12 -3.88 -7.06
N HIS A 44 1.16 -3.50 -7.91
CA HIS A 44 1.38 -3.24 -9.33
C HIS A 44 2.45 -2.18 -9.60
N ASN A 45 2.46 -1.10 -8.81
CA ASN A 45 3.44 -0.02 -8.94
C ASN A 45 4.58 -0.10 -7.92
N LEU A 46 4.64 -1.13 -7.08
CA LEU A 46 5.65 -1.24 -6.03
C LEU A 46 7.06 -1.30 -6.63
N SER A 47 7.23 -2.02 -7.73
CA SER A 47 8.49 -2.09 -8.47
C SER A 47 8.94 -0.73 -9.00
N LEU A 48 8.02 0.13 -9.43
CA LEU A 48 8.32 1.48 -9.91
C LEU A 48 8.76 2.39 -8.75
N ILE A 49 8.07 2.32 -7.61
CA ILE A 49 8.45 3.05 -6.40
C ILE A 49 9.87 2.66 -5.97
N LEU A 50 10.13 1.36 -5.87
CA LEU A 50 11.44 0.85 -5.46
C LEU A 50 12.54 1.18 -6.48
N ARG A 51 12.26 1.11 -7.78
CA ARG A 51 13.22 1.52 -8.83
C ARG A 51 13.55 3.01 -8.76
N LYS A 52 12.54 3.87 -8.60
CA LYS A 52 12.76 5.32 -8.45
C LYS A 52 13.65 5.58 -7.23
N TRP A 53 13.30 4.98 -6.10
CA TRP A 53 14.10 5.03 -4.89
C TRP A 53 15.56 4.56 -5.11
N TRP A 54 15.76 3.42 -5.78
CA TRP A 54 17.11 2.92 -6.11
C TRP A 54 17.93 3.88 -6.95
N SER A 55 17.29 4.60 -7.88
CA SER A 55 18.00 5.58 -8.71
C SER A 55 18.56 6.76 -7.92
N HIS A 56 17.99 7.06 -6.74
CA HIS A 56 18.44 8.17 -5.89
C HIS A 56 19.65 7.80 -5.03
N ILE A 57 19.85 6.52 -4.70
CA ILE A 57 20.91 6.08 -3.77
C ILE A 57 22.33 6.42 -4.30
N PRO A 58 22.68 6.15 -5.58
CA PRO A 58 23.98 6.54 -6.13
C PRO A 58 24.22 8.05 -6.12
N GLU A 59 23.19 8.85 -6.40
CA GLU A 59 23.30 10.31 -6.41
C GLU A 59 23.49 10.87 -5.00
N MET A 60 22.72 10.38 -4.02
CA MET A 60 22.89 10.75 -2.62
C MET A 60 24.30 10.38 -2.11
N ARG A 61 24.84 9.21 -2.50
CA ARG A 61 26.20 8.79 -2.16
C ARG A 61 27.27 9.75 -2.68
N LYS A 62 27.12 10.26 -3.91
CA LYS A 62 28.07 11.19 -4.51
C LYS A 62 28.06 12.56 -3.82
N GLN A 63 26.88 12.98 -3.35
CA GLN A 63 26.66 14.31 -2.79
C GLN A 63 27.02 14.39 -1.29
N ASP A 64 26.49 13.47 -0.47
CA ASP A 64 26.69 13.48 0.98
C ASP A 64 26.56 12.05 1.55
N ILE A 65 27.73 11.43 1.82
CA ILE A 65 27.79 10.10 2.43
C ILE A 65 27.21 10.07 3.86
N GLY A 66 27.30 11.18 4.59
CA GLY A 66 26.73 11.31 5.94
C GLY A 66 25.21 11.36 5.90
N ALA A 67 24.63 12.08 4.92
CA ALA A 67 23.18 12.05 4.68
C ALA A 67 22.69 10.65 4.33
N LEU A 68 23.41 9.94 3.45
CA LEU A 68 23.09 8.55 3.09
C LEU A 68 23.09 7.63 4.32
N GLN A 69 24.06 7.80 5.22
CA GLN A 69 24.13 7.01 6.45
C GLN A 69 22.94 7.29 7.38
N ARG A 70 22.66 8.57 7.68
CA ARG A 70 21.52 8.96 8.52
C ARG A 70 20.19 8.47 7.94
N TRP A 71 20.05 8.55 6.62
CA TRP A 71 18.89 8.01 5.92
C TRP A 71 18.79 6.49 6.10
N SER A 72 19.87 5.75 5.87
CA SER A 72 19.89 4.29 6.05
C SER A 72 19.54 3.87 7.48
N GLU A 73 19.97 4.64 8.49
CA GLU A 73 19.61 4.43 9.90
C GLU A 73 18.11 4.66 10.14
N ARG A 74 17.49 5.71 9.56
CA ARG A 74 16.04 5.93 9.63
C ARG A 74 15.24 4.81 8.97
N VAL A 75 15.66 4.36 7.79
CA VAL A 75 15.02 3.22 7.10
C VAL A 75 15.12 1.96 7.95
N GLN A 76 16.25 1.72 8.60
CA GLN A 76 16.41 0.59 9.52
C GLN A 76 15.41 0.68 10.68
N ALA A 77 15.37 1.82 11.38
CA ALA A 77 14.47 2.01 12.52
C ALA A 77 12.99 1.80 12.11
N THR A 78 12.61 2.26 10.92
CA THR A 78 11.28 2.06 10.36
C THR A 78 10.98 0.58 10.11
N LEU A 79 11.92 -0.16 9.51
CA LEU A 79 11.77 -1.60 9.26
C LEU A 79 11.68 -2.38 10.57
N GLU A 80 12.49 -2.06 11.57
CA GLU A 80 12.45 -2.67 12.91
C GLU A 80 11.11 -2.39 13.59
N GLN A 81 10.61 -1.16 13.53
CA GLN A 81 9.30 -0.81 14.07
C GLN A 81 8.18 -1.60 13.38
N ALA A 82 8.18 -1.66 12.05
CA ALA A 82 7.19 -2.44 11.29
C ALA A 82 7.27 -3.93 11.62
N GLN A 83 8.47 -4.50 11.71
CA GLN A 83 8.68 -5.91 12.09
C GLN A 83 8.19 -6.18 13.52
N ALA A 84 8.53 -5.31 14.48
CA ALA A 84 8.07 -5.42 15.86
C ALA A 84 6.54 -5.36 15.98
N LEU A 85 5.91 -4.45 15.23
CA LEU A 85 4.45 -4.36 15.15
C LEU A 85 3.84 -5.67 14.63
N LEU A 86 4.41 -6.29 13.60
CA LEU A 86 3.93 -7.59 13.11
C LEU A 86 4.19 -8.70 14.15
N MET A 87 5.36 -8.73 14.78
CA MET A 87 5.75 -9.75 15.75
C MET A 87 4.91 -9.76 17.02
N ILE A 88 4.45 -8.59 17.48
CA ILE A 88 3.53 -8.50 18.63
C ILE A 88 2.14 -9.03 18.26
N LYS A 89 1.72 -8.84 17.00
CA LYS A 89 0.33 -9.09 16.58
C LYS A 89 0.10 -10.47 15.98
N ILE A 90 1.10 -11.08 15.34
CA ILE A 90 1.00 -12.43 14.78
C ILE A 90 0.66 -13.49 15.86
N PRO A 91 1.28 -13.50 17.07
CA PRO A 91 0.98 -14.49 18.10
C PRO A 91 -0.39 -14.29 18.78
N ARG A 92 -0.96 -13.08 18.71
CA ARG A 92 -2.24 -12.72 19.34
C ARG A 92 -3.16 -12.09 18.31
N PRO A 93 -3.62 -12.88 17.31
CA PRO A 93 -4.44 -12.35 16.22
C PRO A 93 -5.73 -11.73 16.75
N ASP A 94 -6.31 -12.28 17.82
CA ASP A 94 -7.48 -11.79 18.56
C ASP A 94 -7.34 -10.34 19.04
N ARG A 95 -6.10 -9.90 19.34
CA ARG A 95 -5.79 -8.53 19.78
C ARG A 95 -5.25 -7.61 18.68
N SER A 96 -5.30 -8.06 17.42
CA SER A 96 -4.95 -7.18 16.30
C SER A 96 -6.07 -6.18 16.05
N PRO A 97 -5.75 -4.92 15.69
CA PRO A 97 -6.75 -3.94 15.30
C PRO A 97 -7.71 -4.44 14.22
N PHE A 98 -7.18 -5.27 13.31
CA PHE A 98 -7.97 -5.89 12.25
C PHE A 98 -9.04 -6.84 12.78
N ARG A 99 -8.72 -7.68 13.78
CA ARG A 99 -9.72 -8.59 14.36
C ARG A 99 -10.74 -7.86 15.21
N ILE A 100 -10.33 -6.86 15.97
CA ILE A 100 -11.23 -6.00 16.73
C ILE A 100 -12.22 -5.30 15.80
N ALA A 101 -11.77 -4.90 14.60
CA ALA A 101 -12.61 -4.31 13.56
C ALA A 101 -13.41 -5.34 12.73
N GLY A 102 -13.39 -6.63 13.07
CA GLY A 102 -14.14 -7.68 12.36
C GLY A 102 -13.59 -8.05 10.98
N VAL A 103 -12.35 -7.66 10.66
CA VAL A 103 -11.73 -7.98 9.36
C VAL A 103 -11.52 -9.49 9.23
N GLN A 104 -11.91 -10.03 8.07
CA GLN A 104 -11.82 -11.45 7.77
C GLN A 104 -10.36 -11.94 7.81
N ARG A 105 -10.17 -13.21 8.22
CA ARG A 105 -8.84 -13.78 8.49
C ARG A 105 -7.92 -13.71 7.28
N ASP A 106 -8.45 -14.05 6.13
CA ASP A 106 -7.76 -14.07 4.84
C ASP A 106 -7.31 -12.65 4.42
N VAL A 107 -8.14 -11.64 4.66
CA VAL A 107 -7.80 -10.23 4.42
C VAL A 107 -6.66 -9.79 5.34
N VAL A 108 -6.73 -10.12 6.63
CA VAL A 108 -5.63 -9.81 7.58
C VAL A 108 -4.33 -10.48 7.16
N SER A 109 -4.37 -11.77 6.78
CA SER A 109 -3.22 -12.49 6.25
C SER A 109 -2.65 -11.82 5.00
N GLY A 110 -3.51 -11.34 4.09
CA GLY A 110 -3.10 -10.58 2.91
C GLY A 110 -2.37 -9.28 3.24
N ILE A 111 -2.85 -8.53 4.24
CA ILE A 111 -2.20 -7.31 4.73
C ILE A 111 -0.81 -7.64 5.30
N ILE A 112 -0.73 -8.62 6.20
CA ILE A 112 0.55 -9.05 6.80
C ILE A 112 1.55 -9.48 5.71
N TYR A 113 1.09 -10.21 4.69
CA TYR A 113 1.92 -10.60 3.55
C TYR A 113 2.42 -9.41 2.75
N ALA A 114 1.55 -8.43 2.47
CA ALA A 114 1.93 -7.24 1.73
C ALA A 114 3.03 -6.46 2.48
N VAL A 115 2.87 -6.28 3.79
CA VAL A 115 3.87 -5.58 4.62
C VAL A 115 5.18 -6.36 4.66
N ALA A 116 5.14 -7.68 4.86
CA ALA A 116 6.34 -8.53 4.88
C ALA A 116 7.06 -8.55 3.53
N ALA A 117 6.32 -8.58 2.42
CA ALA A 117 6.88 -8.52 1.07
C ALA A 117 7.57 -7.17 0.79
N ILE A 118 6.96 -6.06 1.21
CA ILE A 118 7.58 -4.72 1.13
C ILE A 118 8.85 -4.70 1.99
N GLY A 119 8.77 -5.15 3.23
CA GLY A 119 9.92 -5.23 4.14
C GLY A 119 11.08 -6.03 3.55
N GLU A 120 10.82 -7.23 3.02
CA GLU A 120 11.86 -8.05 2.38
C GLU A 120 12.44 -7.37 1.13
N ALA A 121 11.60 -6.73 0.30
CA ALA A 121 12.06 -6.02 -0.88
C ALA A 121 12.98 -4.86 -0.51
N VAL A 122 12.62 -4.05 0.48
CA VAL A 122 13.45 -2.94 0.98
C VAL A 122 14.73 -3.47 1.63
N THR A 123 14.65 -4.47 2.50
CA THR A 123 15.83 -5.09 3.14
C THR A 123 16.78 -5.69 2.10
N SER A 124 16.27 -6.39 1.09
CA SER A 124 17.08 -6.98 0.02
C SER A 124 17.75 -5.91 -0.84
N SER A 125 17.04 -4.83 -1.14
CA SER A 125 17.56 -3.69 -1.89
C SER A 125 18.80 -3.09 -1.24
N ARG A 126 18.76 -2.87 0.09
CA ARG A 126 19.86 -2.26 0.83
C ARG A 126 21.16 -3.04 0.73
N ARG A 127 21.09 -4.38 0.66
CA ARG A 127 22.26 -5.25 0.48
C ARG A 127 22.96 -5.00 -0.85
N GLN A 128 22.21 -4.69 -1.91
CA GLN A 128 22.78 -4.41 -3.24
C GLN A 128 23.63 -3.14 -3.25
N PHE A 129 23.29 -2.16 -2.41
CA PHE A 129 24.03 -0.92 -2.31
C PHE A 129 25.18 -0.99 -1.32
N LEU A 130 25.55 -2.15 -0.78
CA LEU A 130 26.60 -2.29 0.24
C LEU A 130 26.36 -1.39 1.47
N LEU A 131 25.09 -1.05 1.74
CA LEU A 131 24.74 -0.39 3.00
C LEU A 131 25.00 -1.40 4.13
N PRO A 132 25.40 -0.94 5.33
CA PRO A 132 25.71 -1.82 6.45
C PRO A 132 24.63 -2.89 6.64
N ILE A 133 25.02 -4.16 6.51
CA ILE A 133 24.11 -5.29 6.74
C ILE A 133 23.84 -5.34 8.23
N MET A 134 22.71 -4.80 8.64
CA MET A 134 22.29 -4.85 10.04
C MET A 134 21.60 -6.17 10.34
N LYS A 135 22.13 -6.88 11.35
CA LYS A 135 21.62 -8.17 11.81
C LYS A 135 20.20 -8.01 12.36
N GLY A 136 19.32 -8.98 12.13
CA GLY A 136 18.03 -9.11 12.84
C GLY A 136 16.77 -8.91 11.98
N LEU A 137 16.87 -8.28 10.81
CA LEU A 137 15.74 -8.19 9.88
C LEU A 137 15.68 -9.42 8.97
N ASP A 138 14.96 -10.44 9.44
CA ASP A 138 14.46 -11.51 8.59
C ASP A 138 12.95 -11.30 8.43
N TRP A 139 12.46 -11.20 7.20
CA TRP A 139 11.01 -11.15 6.91
C TRP A 139 10.47 -12.51 6.46
N ARG A 140 11.37 -13.47 6.21
CA ARG A 140 11.03 -14.82 5.74
C ARG A 140 10.29 -15.62 6.81
N PHE A 141 10.41 -15.27 8.09
CA PHE A 141 9.63 -15.93 9.14
C PHE A 141 8.11 -15.81 8.88
N ILE A 142 7.65 -14.70 8.28
CA ILE A 142 6.24 -14.51 7.90
C ILE A 142 5.91 -15.34 6.67
N LEU A 143 6.80 -15.29 5.67
CA LEU A 143 6.63 -16.02 4.41
C LEU A 143 6.60 -17.54 4.63
N ASN A 144 7.41 -18.06 5.56
CA ASN A 144 7.51 -19.48 5.84
C ASN A 144 6.35 -19.96 6.75
N ARG A 145 6.02 -19.25 7.82
CA ARG A 145 4.96 -19.66 8.78
C ARG A 145 3.57 -19.72 8.17
N ILE A 146 3.27 -18.89 7.17
CA ILE A 146 1.94 -18.88 6.58
C ILE A 146 1.83 -19.91 5.45
N VAL A 147 2.92 -20.23 4.73
CA VAL A 147 2.95 -21.37 3.80
C VAL A 147 2.51 -22.64 4.53
N GLU A 148 2.97 -22.85 5.77
CA GLU A 148 2.55 -23.98 6.60
C GLU A 148 1.07 -23.92 7.02
N SER A 149 0.49 -22.74 7.27
CA SER A 149 -0.93 -22.60 7.66
C SER A 149 -1.92 -22.50 6.49
N VAL A 150 -1.47 -22.17 5.28
CA VAL A 150 -2.29 -21.91 4.07
C VAL A 150 -2.18 -23.03 3.04
N TYR A 151 -1.65 -24.20 3.41
CA TYR A 151 -1.78 -25.43 2.60
C TYR A 151 -3.24 -25.81 2.27
N CYS A 152 -4.25 -25.10 2.80
CA CYS A 152 -5.67 -25.21 2.42
C CYS A 152 -6.16 -24.19 1.36
N SER A 153 -5.39 -23.20 0.90
CA SER A 153 -5.86 -22.21 -0.12
C SER A 153 -4.74 -21.74 -1.07
N HIS A 154 -4.41 -22.58 -2.04
CA HIS A 154 -3.19 -22.55 -2.86
C HIS A 154 -2.98 -21.35 -3.83
N SER A 155 -3.98 -20.53 -4.18
CA SER A 155 -3.84 -19.68 -5.38
C SER A 155 -3.26 -18.27 -5.19
N ARG A 156 -3.46 -17.61 -4.03
CA ARG A 156 -3.10 -16.17 -3.86
C ARG A 156 -1.67 -15.94 -3.34
N ALA A 157 -1.20 -16.74 -2.38
CA ALA A 157 0.14 -16.60 -1.82
C ALA A 157 1.23 -16.95 -2.85
N GLU A 158 1.01 -18.00 -3.66
CA GLU A 158 1.98 -18.44 -4.66
C GLU A 158 2.14 -17.43 -5.81
N ARG A 159 1.08 -16.68 -6.16
CA ARG A 159 1.17 -15.58 -7.13
C ARG A 159 2.01 -14.41 -6.63
N VAL A 160 1.92 -14.08 -5.34
CA VAL A 160 2.76 -13.02 -4.74
C VAL A 160 4.21 -13.48 -4.65
N ARG A 161 4.45 -14.73 -4.22
CA ARG A 161 5.80 -15.32 -4.17
C ARG A 161 6.44 -15.41 -5.54
N THR A 162 5.68 -15.86 -6.55
CA THR A 162 6.13 -15.94 -7.95
C THR A 162 6.45 -14.55 -8.48
N ARG A 163 5.61 -13.55 -8.25
CA ARG A 163 5.89 -12.17 -8.70
C ARG A 163 7.05 -11.51 -7.99
N ILE A 164 7.28 -11.78 -6.70
CA ILE A 164 8.48 -11.31 -5.99
C ILE A 164 9.71 -12.01 -6.56
N ARG A 165 9.64 -13.31 -6.85
CA ARG A 165 10.74 -14.06 -7.48
C ARG A 165 11.04 -13.57 -8.90
N GLU A 166 10.01 -13.39 -9.74
CA GLU A 166 10.10 -12.80 -11.08
C GLU A 166 10.65 -11.37 -11.02
N TYR A 167 10.23 -10.57 -10.03
CA TYR A 167 10.77 -9.23 -9.79
C TYR A 167 12.26 -9.27 -9.43
N LEU A 168 12.65 -10.11 -8.47
CA LEU A 168 14.05 -10.30 -8.10
C LEU A 168 14.89 -10.80 -9.28
N GLN A 169 14.32 -11.63 -10.16
CA GLN A 169 14.98 -12.11 -11.38
C GLN A 169 15.07 -11.02 -12.47
N ALA A 170 14.02 -10.24 -12.70
CA ALA A 170 13.98 -9.16 -13.71
C ALA A 170 14.85 -7.96 -13.33
N VAL A 171 15.11 -7.78 -12.03
CA VAL A 171 16.05 -6.78 -11.50
C VAL A 171 17.52 -7.23 -11.64
N HIS A 172 17.77 -8.52 -11.86
CA HIS A 172 19.10 -9.07 -12.11
C HIS A 172 19.25 -9.55 -13.57
N PRO A 173 19.21 -8.66 -14.59
CA PRO A 173 19.61 -9.06 -15.91
C PRO A 173 21.13 -9.29 -15.87
N ARG A 174 21.56 -10.55 -15.98
CA ARG A 174 22.90 -10.83 -16.51
C ARG A 174 23.00 -10.06 -17.82
N GLU A 175 24.00 -9.18 -17.92
CA GLU A 175 24.29 -8.43 -19.13
C GLU A 175 24.36 -9.36 -20.33
N ARG A 176 23.41 -9.22 -21.26
CA ARG A 176 23.62 -9.44 -22.70
C ARG A 176 22.42 -8.93 -23.50
N GLY A 177 22.71 -8.04 -24.46
CA GLY A 177 22.05 -8.03 -25.76
C GLY A 177 20.82 -7.15 -25.95
N THR A 178 21.08 -5.88 -26.28
CA THR A 178 20.42 -5.03 -27.30
C THR A 178 18.97 -5.33 -27.74
N GLY A 179 18.13 -4.30 -27.58
CA GLY A 179 17.23 -3.83 -28.64
C GLY A 179 15.73 -4.10 -28.44
N THR A 180 14.99 -3.12 -27.93
CA THR A 180 13.59 -2.89 -28.31
C THR A 180 13.14 -1.47 -27.94
N GLN A 181 12.44 -0.83 -28.88
CA GLN A 181 11.92 0.56 -28.83
C GLN A 181 10.84 0.77 -27.74
N PRO A 182 10.59 2.03 -27.32
CA PRO A 182 9.60 2.34 -26.30
C PRO A 182 8.17 2.22 -26.84
N VAL A 183 7.30 1.56 -26.06
CA VAL A 183 5.86 1.48 -26.30
C VAL A 183 5.19 2.79 -25.87
N HIS A 184 4.49 3.44 -26.79
CA HIS A 184 3.60 4.56 -26.51
C HIS A 184 2.41 4.10 -25.65
N TYR A 185 2.19 4.74 -24.49
CA TYR A 185 0.99 4.53 -23.68
C TYR A 185 -0.09 5.53 -24.11
N GLY A 186 -1.06 5.02 -24.88
CA GLY A 186 -2.30 5.72 -25.20
C GLY A 186 -3.24 5.80 -23.98
N SER A 187 -3.62 7.02 -23.66
CA SER A 187 -4.70 7.41 -22.74
C SER A 187 -6.05 6.77 -23.10
N VAL A 188 -6.86 6.51 -22.05
CA VAL A 188 -8.32 6.34 -21.99
C VAL A 188 -8.98 5.70 -23.22
N TYR A 189 -9.54 4.50 -23.03
CA TYR A 189 -10.35 3.79 -24.03
C TYR A 189 -11.29 4.72 -24.81
N ALA A 190 -11.05 4.83 -26.12
CA ALA A 190 -12.00 5.42 -27.06
C ALA A 190 -13.23 4.50 -27.12
N GLY A 191 -14.31 4.89 -26.43
CA GLY A 191 -15.58 4.16 -26.42
C GLY A 191 -16.29 4.01 -25.07
N CYS A 192 -15.75 4.49 -23.95
CA CYS A 192 -16.52 4.52 -22.70
C CYS A 192 -17.60 5.60 -22.77
N THR A 193 -18.86 5.15 -22.81
CA THR A 193 -20.07 5.99 -22.71
C THR A 193 -20.55 6.11 -21.26
N CYS A 194 -19.68 5.83 -20.30
CA CYS A 194 -20.01 5.76 -18.89
C CYS A 194 -20.45 7.16 -18.41
N GLN A 195 -21.70 7.32 -17.97
CA GLN A 195 -22.19 8.60 -17.47
C GLN A 195 -21.43 9.00 -16.21
N TYR A 196 -20.83 10.20 -16.22
CA TYR A 196 -20.17 10.78 -15.05
C TYR A 196 -21.18 10.93 -13.91
N SER A 197 -21.06 10.09 -12.89
CA SER A 197 -21.81 10.24 -11.64
C SER A 197 -21.11 11.27 -10.77
N ARG A 198 -21.85 12.29 -10.32
CA ARG A 198 -21.37 13.31 -9.39
C ARG A 198 -22.28 13.32 -8.16
N PRO A 199 -21.75 13.55 -6.94
CA PRO A 199 -22.60 13.81 -5.80
C PRO A 199 -23.38 15.11 -6.01
N SER A 200 -24.50 15.27 -5.31
CA SER A 200 -25.28 16.52 -5.34
C SER A 200 -24.41 17.68 -4.87
N LEU A 201 -24.09 18.60 -5.79
CA LEU A 201 -23.31 19.79 -5.48
C LEU A 201 -24.04 20.68 -4.49
N ASP A 202 -25.37 20.82 -4.65
CA ASP A 202 -26.19 21.63 -3.75
C ASP A 202 -26.17 21.09 -2.32
N ALA A 203 -26.21 19.76 -2.16
CA ALA A 203 -26.12 19.13 -0.85
C ALA A 203 -24.73 19.34 -0.22
N ALA A 204 -23.66 19.24 -1.01
CA ALA A 204 -22.30 19.50 -0.53
C ALA A 204 -22.10 20.97 -0.12
N VAL A 205 -22.56 21.90 -0.95
CA VAL A 205 -22.51 23.34 -0.66
C VAL A 205 -23.33 23.67 0.57
N SER A 206 -24.56 23.15 0.69
CA SER A 206 -25.40 23.38 1.86
C SER A 206 -24.76 22.85 3.15
N ALA A 207 -24.14 21.67 3.12
CA ALA A 207 -23.43 21.14 4.29
C ALA A 207 -22.28 22.06 4.71
N LEU A 208 -21.47 22.52 3.74
CA LEU A 208 -20.34 23.41 3.99
C LEU A 208 -20.80 24.78 4.52
N SER A 209 -21.85 25.37 3.95
CA SER A 209 -22.42 26.64 4.41
C SER A 209 -22.98 26.57 5.84
N ASN A 210 -23.39 25.38 6.29
CA ASN A 210 -23.86 25.14 7.65
C ASN A 210 -22.74 24.70 8.62
N GLY A 211 -21.47 24.77 8.20
CA GLY A 211 -20.32 24.35 9.03
C GLY A 211 -20.23 22.85 9.25
N GLN A 212 -20.94 22.04 8.47
CA GLN A 212 -20.89 20.58 8.51
C GLN A 212 -19.88 20.03 7.50
N ILE A 213 -19.39 18.82 7.75
CA ILE A 213 -18.47 18.13 6.83
C ILE A 213 -19.31 17.26 5.89
N PRO A 214 -19.30 17.52 4.56
CA PRO A 214 -20.02 16.68 3.61
C PRO A 214 -19.34 15.32 3.49
N VAL A 215 -20.14 14.26 3.55
CA VAL A 215 -19.72 12.87 3.39
C VAL A 215 -20.30 12.35 2.08
N ILE A 216 -19.44 11.96 1.15
CA ILE A 216 -19.88 11.36 -0.11
C ILE A 216 -19.89 9.84 0.03
N ALA A 217 -21.08 9.25 -0.03
CA ALA A 217 -21.27 7.81 -0.02
C ALA A 217 -21.75 7.33 -1.40
N ILE A 218 -21.31 6.14 -1.81
CA ILE A 218 -21.84 5.46 -2.99
C ILE A 218 -22.88 4.47 -2.51
N SER A 219 -24.15 4.71 -2.84
CA SER A 219 -25.24 3.79 -2.52
C SER A 219 -25.42 2.77 -3.63
N TYR A 220 -25.44 1.49 -3.22
CA TYR A 220 -25.73 0.34 -4.09
C TYR A 220 -27.13 -0.23 -3.83
N LEU A 221 -27.97 0.51 -3.11
CA LEU A 221 -29.33 0.08 -2.80
C LEU A 221 -30.18 0.15 -4.07
N ASN A 222 -30.79 -0.98 -4.43
CA ASN A 222 -31.51 -1.30 -5.68
C ASN A 222 -30.59 -1.85 -6.80
N LEU A 223 -30.16 -3.10 -6.63
CA LEU A 223 -29.36 -3.91 -7.57
C LEU A 223 -30.03 -4.23 -8.92
N THR A 224 -31.06 -3.49 -9.31
CA THR A 224 -31.69 -3.61 -10.62
C THR A 224 -31.09 -2.58 -11.56
N VAL A 225 -29.93 -2.92 -12.15
CA VAL A 225 -29.39 -2.36 -13.41
C VAL A 225 -28.95 -0.87 -13.43
N ASP A 226 -29.25 -0.04 -12.42
CA ASP A 226 -28.92 1.38 -12.47
C ASP A 226 -27.54 1.77 -11.89
N VAL A 227 -26.99 2.84 -12.48
CA VAL A 227 -25.71 3.47 -12.20
C VAL A 227 -25.55 3.74 -10.68
N PRO A 228 -24.39 3.45 -10.06
CA PRO A 228 -24.17 3.68 -8.64
C PRO A 228 -24.46 5.13 -8.26
N LYS A 229 -25.43 5.33 -7.38
CA LYS A 229 -25.89 6.67 -6.99
C LYS A 229 -24.97 7.22 -5.89
N MET A 230 -24.30 8.33 -6.19
CA MET A 230 -23.55 9.08 -5.19
C MET A 230 -24.53 9.93 -4.37
N ILE A 231 -24.49 9.75 -3.04
CA ILE A 231 -25.30 10.50 -2.08
C ILE A 231 -24.33 11.37 -1.27
N CYS A 232 -24.71 12.63 -1.05
CA CYS A 232 -24.01 13.53 -0.14
C CYS A 232 -24.82 13.60 1.17
N SER A 233 -24.22 13.17 2.28
CA SER A 233 -24.76 13.32 3.63
C SER A 233 -23.81 14.19 4.47
N THR A 234 -24.09 14.33 5.77
CA THR A 234 -23.20 15.06 6.70
C THR A 234 -22.60 14.11 7.73
N VAL A 235 -21.52 14.53 8.40
CA VAL A 235 -20.95 13.81 9.56
C VAL A 235 -21.97 13.49 10.64
N THR A 236 -22.98 14.35 10.83
CA THR A 236 -24.01 14.17 11.85
C THR A 236 -24.88 12.95 11.53
N ASP A 237 -25.13 12.71 10.23
CA ASP A 237 -26.03 11.66 9.75
C ASP A 237 -25.31 10.38 9.39
N THR A 238 -24.01 10.45 9.11
CA THR A 238 -23.21 9.33 8.62
C THR A 238 -21.86 9.31 9.33
N PRO A 239 -21.60 8.34 10.22
CA PRO A 239 -20.28 8.16 10.78
C PRO A 239 -19.31 7.88 9.62
N TYR A 240 -18.30 8.72 9.50
CA TYR A 240 -17.32 8.66 8.44
C TYR A 240 -15.93 8.82 9.04
N VAL A 241 -14.93 8.23 8.38
CA VAL A 241 -13.52 8.43 8.72
C VAL A 241 -12.93 9.35 7.67
N ALA A 242 -12.69 10.60 8.02
CA ALA A 242 -11.86 11.48 7.21
C ALA A 242 -10.41 11.00 7.37
N VAL A 243 -9.83 10.40 6.33
CA VAL A 243 -8.38 10.17 6.29
C VAL A 243 -7.74 11.47 5.82
N SER A 244 -7.51 12.37 6.77
CA SER A 244 -6.68 13.55 6.55
C SER A 244 -5.22 13.15 6.74
N HIS A 245 -4.46 13.06 5.65
CA HIS A 245 -3.00 12.95 5.72
C HIS A 245 -2.40 14.31 6.11
N VAL A 246 -2.52 14.70 7.38
CA VAL A 246 -1.73 15.78 7.97
C VAL A 246 -0.60 15.13 8.75
N TRP A 247 0.61 15.17 8.19
CA TRP A 247 1.79 15.08 9.03
C TRP A 247 1.93 16.44 9.70
N VAL A 248 1.94 16.45 11.03
CA VAL A 248 2.41 17.60 11.80
C VAL A 248 3.91 17.64 11.55
N ASP A 249 4.38 18.68 10.85
CA ASP A 249 5.80 19.01 10.81
C ASP A 249 6.29 19.16 12.27
N GLY A 250 7.19 18.27 12.67
CA GLY A 250 7.97 18.35 13.88
C GLY A 250 9.41 18.03 13.54
#